data_AF-A0A7W7CY26-F1
#
_entry.id   AF-A0A7W7CY26-F1
#
_cell.length_a   1.000
_cell.length_b   1.000
_cell.length_c   1.000
_cell.angle_alpha   90.00
_cell.angle_beta   90.00
_cell.angle_gamma   90.00
#
_symmetry.space_group_name_H-M   'P 1'
#
loop_
_entity.id
_entity.type
_entity.pdbx_description
1 polymer ?
#
loop_
_entity_poly.entity_id
_entity_poly.type
_entity_poly.pdbx_seq_one_letter_code
_entity_poly.pdbx_strand_id
1 'polypeptide(L)'
;MASLIMVRPGRDWQSTGGLFEWTLEFLIPRLDDHKTADWLRMVVAEELGSLWIPDLPGPGQEEIYKLLRTGVVAAAREQLPDGPGKGDALAQLRELVALTWD
;
A
#
# COMPACT_ATOMS: atom_id res chain seq x y z
N MET A 1 -7.30 13.97 -4.76
CA MET A 1 -8.28 13.39 -3.82
C MET A 1 -7.52 12.55 -2.80
N ALA A 2 -8.01 12.49 -1.56
CA ALA A 2 -7.39 11.69 -0.51
C ALA A 2 -7.80 10.22 -0.69
N SER A 3 -6.88 9.30 -0.39
CA SER A 3 -7.09 7.86 -0.44
C SER A 3 -6.74 7.23 0.90
N LEU A 4 -7.30 6.04 1.16
CA LEU A 4 -7.29 5.42 2.49
C LEU A 4 -6.87 3.95 2.41
N ILE A 5 -5.95 3.53 3.29
CA ILE A 5 -5.78 2.11 3.61
C ILE A 5 -6.09 1.91 5.09
N MET A 6 -7.15 1.17 5.42
CA MET A 6 -7.30 0.63 6.77
C MET A 6 -6.32 -0.52 6.93
N VAL A 7 -5.22 -0.26 7.62
CA VAL A 7 -4.14 -1.22 7.80
C VAL A 7 -4.55 -2.29 8.81
N ARG A 8 -5.17 -1.84 9.91
CA ARG A 8 -5.77 -2.64 10.98
C ARG A 8 -7.04 -1.94 11.47
N PRO A 9 -7.93 -2.60 12.23
CA PRO A 9 -9.11 -1.94 12.78
C PRO A 9 -8.74 -0.67 13.57
N GLY A 10 -9.22 0.49 13.11
CA GLY A 10 -8.94 1.80 13.71
C GLY A 10 -7.53 2.36 13.44
N ARG A 11 -6.77 1.76 12.54
CA ARG A 11 -5.44 2.19 12.11
C ARG A 11 -5.45 2.49 10.63
N ASP A 12 -5.81 3.72 10.32
CA ASP A 12 -5.96 4.18 8.95
C ASP A 12 -4.71 4.92 8.50
N TRP A 13 -4.27 4.63 7.28
CA TRP A 13 -3.25 5.38 6.57
C TRP A 13 -3.91 6.20 5.47
N GLN A 14 -3.68 7.52 5.49
CA GLN A 14 -4.18 8.44 4.48
C GLN A 14 -3.05 8.92 3.58
N SER A 15 -3.32 9.00 2.28
CA SER A 15 -2.34 9.47 1.31
C SER A 15 -3.01 10.16 0.12
N THR A 16 -2.20 10.66 -0.82
CA THR A 16 -2.70 11.11 -2.12
C THR A 16 -3.07 9.91 -2.98
N GLY A 17 -4.01 10.09 -3.92
CA GLY A 17 -4.39 9.02 -4.86
C GLY A 17 -3.20 8.39 -5.60
N GLY A 18 -2.23 9.20 -6.04
CA GLY A 18 -1.05 8.68 -6.73
C GLY A 18 -0.13 7.84 -5.84
N LEU A 19 0.04 8.20 -4.56
CA LEU A 19 0.84 7.37 -3.64
C LEU A 19 0.11 6.09 -3.23
N PHE A 20 -1.22 6.17 -3.08
CA PHE A 20 -2.08 5.00 -2.87
C PHE A 20 -1.96 4.02 -4.03
N GLU A 21 -2.18 4.48 -5.26
CA GLU A 21 -2.08 3.67 -6.48
C GLU A 21 -0.69 3.04 -6.61
N TRP A 22 0.37 3.85 -6.51
CA TRP A 22 1.74 3.36 -6.57
C TRP A 22 2.02 2.27 -5.51
N THR A 23 1.46 2.42 -4.32
CA THR A 23 1.61 1.41 -3.25
C THR A 23 0.93 0.09 -3.63
N LEU A 24 -0.26 0.13 -4.24
CA LEU A 24 -0.93 -1.08 -4.72
C LEU A 24 -0.19 -1.70 -5.90
N GLU A 25 0.30 -0.90 -6.84
CA GLU A 25 1.12 -1.36 -7.96
C GLU A 25 2.45 -1.98 -7.51
N PHE A 26 3.00 -1.53 -6.38
CA PHE A 26 4.13 -2.20 -5.74
C PHE A 26 3.73 -3.60 -5.23
N LEU A 27 2.57 -3.75 -4.60
CA LEU A 27 2.11 -5.01 -4.01
C LEU A 27 1.68 -6.05 -5.05
N ILE A 28 0.83 -5.66 -6.00
CA ILE A 28 0.16 -6.55 -6.96
C ILE A 28 1.09 -7.57 -7.63
N PRO A 29 2.25 -7.20 -8.23
CA PRO A 29 3.11 -8.14 -8.92
C PRO A 29 3.97 -9.01 -7.97
N ARG A 30 3.92 -8.75 -6.66
CA ARG A 30 4.72 -9.43 -5.63
C ARG A 30 3.89 -10.35 -4.73
N LEU A 31 2.59 -10.40 -4.93
CA LEU A 31 1.67 -11.28 -4.21
C LEU A 31 1.62 -12.66 -4.86
N ASP A 32 1.88 -13.69 -4.06
CA ASP A 32 1.66 -15.09 -4.37
C ASP A 32 0.16 -15.43 -4.32
N ASP A 33 -0.62 -14.80 -3.43
CA ASP A 33 -2.08 -14.93 -3.44
C ASP A 33 -2.72 -14.17 -4.61
N HIS A 34 -2.94 -14.89 -5.71
CA HIS A 34 -3.56 -14.35 -6.92
C HIS A 34 -4.95 -13.74 -6.71
N LYS A 35 -5.75 -14.23 -5.76
CA LYS A 35 -7.08 -13.65 -5.49
C LYS A 35 -6.95 -12.28 -4.86
N THR A 36 -6.03 -12.14 -3.91
CA THR A 36 -5.71 -10.84 -3.32
C THR A 36 -5.13 -9.90 -4.36
N ALA A 37 -4.23 -10.38 -5.23
CA ALA A 37 -3.70 -9.58 -6.34
C ALA A 37 -4.79 -9.10 -7.31
N ASP A 38 -5.72 -9.97 -7.72
CA ASP A 38 -6.84 -9.61 -8.60
C ASP A 38 -7.78 -8.59 -7.97
N TRP A 39 -8.06 -8.73 -6.67
CA TRP A 39 -8.82 -7.74 -5.92
C TRP A 39 -8.14 -6.37 -5.91
N LEU A 40 -6.84 -6.31 -5.63
CA LEU A 40 -6.09 -5.05 -5.65
C LEU A 40 -6.06 -4.43 -7.05
N ARG A 41 -5.97 -5.24 -8.12
CA ARG A 41 -6.07 -4.74 -9.50
C ARG A 41 -7.41 -4.08 -9.76
N MET A 42 -8.52 -4.67 -9.30
CA MET A 42 -9.84 -4.07 -9.42
C MET A 42 -9.94 -2.76 -8.62
N VAL A 43 -9.37 -2.70 -7.41
CA VAL A 43 -9.33 -1.46 -6.60
C VAL A 43 -8.65 -0.30 -7.37
N VAL A 44 -7.54 -0.59 -8.07
CA VAL A 44 -6.84 0.38 -8.92
C VAL A 44 -7.67 0.71 -10.16
N ALA A 45 -8.16 -0.30 -10.89
CA ALA A 45 -8.87 -0.11 -12.15
C ALA A 45 -10.19 0.67 -12.01
N GLU A 46 -10.90 0.49 -10.89
CA GLU A 46 -12.16 1.17 -10.59
C GLU A 46 -11.95 2.47 -9.78
N GLU A 47 -10.70 2.90 -9.59
CA GLU A 47 -10.32 4.12 -8.84
C GLU A 47 -11.01 4.24 -7.47
N LEU A 48 -11.22 3.13 -6.75
CA LEU A 48 -12.00 3.11 -5.50
C LEU A 48 -11.39 3.97 -4.39
N GLY A 49 -10.10 4.29 -4.51
CA GLY A 49 -9.36 5.18 -3.61
C GLY A 49 -9.28 4.70 -2.17
N SER A 50 -9.65 3.44 -1.91
CA SER A 50 -9.73 2.91 -0.57
C SER A 50 -9.56 1.39 -0.51
N LEU A 51 -8.91 0.90 0.56
CA LEU A 51 -8.61 -0.52 0.79
C LEU A 51 -8.73 -0.85 2.28
N TRP A 52 -9.38 -1.97 2.60
CA TRP A 52 -9.43 -2.53 3.96
C TRP A 52 -8.65 -3.83 3.99
N ILE A 53 -7.42 -3.79 4.53
CA ILE A 53 -6.61 -5.01 4.67
C ILE A 53 -7.29 -6.04 5.59
N PRO A 54 -7.92 -5.65 6.72
CA PRO A 54 -8.61 -6.61 7.60
C PRO A 54 -9.73 -7.42 6.95
N ASP A 55 -10.27 -6.95 5.83
CA ASP A 55 -11.36 -7.63 5.10
C ASP A 55 -10.83 -8.67 4.09
N LEU A 56 -9.52 -8.72 3.87
CA LEU A 56 -8.89 -9.70 2.97
C LEU A 56 -8.74 -11.07 3.65
N PRO A 57 -8.56 -12.17 2.91
CA PRO A 57 -8.22 -13.47 3.49
C PRO A 57 -6.90 -13.40 4.29
N GLY A 58 -6.83 -14.10 5.43
CA GLY A 58 -5.66 -14.10 6.32
C GLY A 58 -4.30 -14.26 5.63
N PRO A 59 -4.11 -15.23 4.71
CA PRO A 59 -2.87 -15.37 3.96
C PRO A 59 -2.48 -14.13 3.15
N GLY A 60 -3.45 -13.50 2.48
CA GLY A 60 -3.24 -12.26 1.73
C GLY A 60 -2.88 -11.07 2.62
N GLN A 61 -3.49 -10.98 3.81
CA GLN A 61 -3.14 -9.96 4.81
C GLN A 61 -1.68 -10.08 5.25
N GLU A 62 -1.27 -11.28 5.66
CA GLU A 62 0.08 -11.56 6.13
C GLU A 62 1.12 -11.26 5.06
N GLU A 63 0.82 -11.62 3.81
CA GLU A 63 1.68 -11.36 2.67
C GLU A 63 1.82 -9.86 2.37
N ILE A 64 0.71 -9.11 2.35
CA ILE A 64 0.73 -7.65 2.19
C ILE A 64 1.59 -7.02 3.27
N TYR A 65 1.39 -7.38 4.55
CA TYR A 65 2.20 -6.84 5.64
C TYR A 65 3.69 -7.16 5.46
N LYS A 66 4.03 -8.39 5.07
CA LYS A 66 5.42 -8.79 4.80
C LYS A 66 6.03 -7.94 3.68
N LEU A 67 5.31 -7.72 2.58
CA LEU A 67 5.79 -6.93 1.44
C LEU A 67 5.98 -5.46 1.80
N LEU A 68 5.02 -4.86 2.51
CA LEU A 68 5.13 -3.50 3.00
C LEU A 68 6.37 -3.33 3.88
N ARG A 69 6.56 -4.22 4.87
CA ARG A 69 7.67 -4.14 5.82
C ARG A 69 9.05 -4.31 5.17
N THR A 70 9.16 -5.12 4.13
CA THR A 70 10.47 -5.52 3.58
C THR A 70 10.93 -4.69 2.38
N GLY A 71 10.01 -4.15 1.57
CA GLY A 71 10.38 -3.63 0.25
C GLY A 71 9.86 -2.25 -0.12
N VAL A 72 8.73 -1.80 0.44
CA VAL A 72 8.00 -0.64 -0.14
C VAL A 72 8.81 0.66 -0.10
N VAL A 73 9.49 0.94 1.01
CA VAL A 73 10.28 2.18 1.19
C VAL A 73 11.54 2.17 0.32
N ALA A 74 12.19 1.01 0.19
CA ALA A 74 13.36 0.85 -0.66
C ALA A 74 12.99 1.02 -2.15
N ALA A 75 11.93 0.34 -2.59
CA ALA A 75 11.42 0.47 -3.96
C ALA A 75 11.01 1.92 -4.28
N ALA A 76 10.32 2.59 -3.37
CA ALA A 76 9.93 3.99 -3.55
C ALA A 76 11.13 4.92 -3.68
N ARG A 77 12.19 4.67 -2.91
CA ARG A 77 13.42 5.47 -2.98
C ARG A 77 14.08 5.39 -4.35
N GLU A 78 14.03 4.23 -4.98
CA GLU A 78 14.64 3.97 -6.29
C GLU A 78 13.74 4.43 -7.45
N GLN A 79 12.43 4.23 -7.34
CA GLN A 79 11.50 4.35 -8.47
C GLN A 79 10.75 5.68 -8.52
N LEU A 80 10.51 6.33 -7.37
CA LEU A 80 9.84 7.63 -7.38
C LEU A 80 10.75 8.70 -7.99
N PRO A 81 10.20 9.59 -8.83
CA PRO A 81 10.97 10.65 -9.47
C PRO A 81 11.60 11.58 -8.42
N ASP A 82 12.83 12.01 -8.68
CA ASP A 82 13.47 12.99 -7.82
C ASP A 82 12.74 14.33 -7.91
N GLY A 83 12.45 14.92 -6.76
CA GLY A 83 11.72 16.17 -6.67
C GLY A 83 11.26 16.48 -5.24
N PRO A 84 10.66 17.65 -5.02
CA PRO A 84 10.27 18.11 -3.68
C PRO A 84 9.38 17.12 -2.92
N GLY A 85 8.47 16.43 -3.63
CA GLY A 85 7.52 15.49 -3.01
C GLY A 85 8.09 14.11 -2.65
N LYS A 86 9.31 13.75 -3.09
CA LYS A 86 9.87 12.41 -2.84
C LYS A 86 10.15 12.18 -1.35
N GLY A 87 10.62 13.20 -0.65
CA GLY A 87 10.87 13.13 0.80
C GLY A 87 9.59 12.82 1.58
N ASP A 88 8.51 13.54 1.26
CA ASP A 88 7.21 13.38 1.90
C ASP A 88 6.57 12.02 1.59
N ALA A 89 6.64 11.56 0.34
CA ALA A 89 6.17 10.23 -0.04
C ALA A 89 6.90 9.12 0.74
N LEU A 90 8.24 9.22 0.88
CA LEU A 90 9.01 8.27 1.68
C LEU A 90 8.65 8.33 3.17
N ALA A 91 8.31 9.50 3.71
CA ALA A 91 7.84 9.62 5.09
C ALA A 91 6.48 8.94 5.28
N GLN A 92 5.53 9.18 4.37
CA GLN A 92 4.21 8.54 4.42
C GLN A 92 4.30 7.02 4.26
N LEU A 93 5.19 6.49 3.41
CA LEU A 93 5.38 5.04 3.29
C LEU A 93 6.02 4.43 4.55
N ARG A 94 6.87 5.16 5.27
CA ARG A 94 7.38 4.69 6.57
C ARG A 94 6.27 4.66 7.63
N GLU A 95 5.38 5.64 7.61
CA GLU A 95 4.19 5.65 8.47
C GLU A 95 3.29 4.43 8.17
N LEU A 96 3.01 4.16 6.89
CA LEU A 96 2.28 2.96 6.49
C LEU A 96 2.93 1.68 7.03
N VAL A 97 4.26 1.55 6.92
CA VAL A 97 4.99 0.40 7.46
C VAL A 97 4.86 0.32 8.97
N ALA A 98 4.96 1.43 9.70
CA ALA A 98 4.82 1.47 11.15
C ALA A 98 3.44 0.93 11.60
N LEU A 99 2.37 1.34 10.92
CA LEU A 99 1.00 0.87 11.18
C LEU A 99 0.81 -0.65 11.02
N THR A 100 1.74 -1.34 10.35
CA THR A 100 1.69 -2.81 10.25
C THR A 100 2.16 -3.51 11.53
N TRP A 101 2.94 -2.88 12.40
CA TRP A 101 3.57 -3.53 13.57
C TRP A 101 2.74 -3.39 14.85
N ASP A 102 2.11 -2.25 15.04
CA ASP A 102 1.27 -1.92 16.20
C ASP A 102 -0.07 -2.65 16.22
#